data_AF-A0A937BJZ2-F1
#
_entry.id   AF-A0A937BJZ2-F1
#
_cell.length_a   1.000
_cell.length_b   1.000
_cell.length_c   1.000
_cell.angle_alpha   90.00
_cell.angle_beta   90.00
_cell.angle_gamma   90.00
#
_symmetry.space_group_name_H-M   'P 1'
#
loop_
_entity.id
_entity.type
_entity.pdbx_description
1 polymer ?
#
loop_
_entity_poly.entity_id
_entity_poly.type
_entity_poly.pdbx_seq_one_letter_code
_entity_poly.pdbx_strand_id
1 'polypeptide(L)'
;MLCDGWIFDAYPVFEGMRVWAILADGRRVSFVDAWRAPFIVEGTSWARARPLLAEVRAPLSIAPQEGTDLYCEIRRPGWEVRVPPPLHGALVKKLKRAGVLLYNADFHPVQHYHYERGHFPLAFGTFEFGAGRLNRFFLQDDPWSTDYSIPPLRFLHLALAGSEFSGAVDPNHASRGGLVLQHEGITHVLEGDPALQLESLERRLEEWDPDVLTTDWGDSYLVPHLLTWAQRAGRPLQLSRDLERGVGRNGSRPLLQTGTAPSGGRPSYKRGRPLAEAEAI
;
A
#
# COMPACT_ATOMS: atom_id res chain seq x y z
N MET A 1 9.82 -7.08 22.34
CA MET A 1 10.69 -5.92 22.09
C MET A 1 9.79 -4.71 22.01
N LEU A 2 10.16 -3.61 22.67
CA LEU A 2 9.43 -2.34 22.66
C LEU A 2 10.32 -1.31 21.96
N CYS A 3 9.84 -0.72 20.86
CA CYS A 3 10.63 0.24 20.07
C CYS A 3 9.73 1.35 19.52
N ASP A 4 10.28 2.56 19.44
CA ASP A 4 9.63 3.69 18.77
C ASP A 4 9.96 3.70 17.28
N GLY A 5 9.01 4.15 16.46
CA GLY A 5 9.18 4.20 15.01
C GLY A 5 7.95 4.70 14.26
N TRP A 6 8.01 4.63 12.94
CA TRP A 6 6.95 5.04 12.02
C TRP A 6 6.40 3.84 11.26
N ILE A 7 5.08 3.82 11.06
CA ILE A 7 4.41 2.85 10.19
C ILE A 7 4.73 3.19 8.73
N PHE A 8 5.49 2.36 8.04
CA PHE A 8 5.93 2.67 6.67
C PHE A 8 5.01 2.09 5.59
N ASP A 9 4.77 0.78 5.61
CA ASP A 9 3.90 0.08 4.66
C ASP A 9 3.11 -1.01 5.37
N ALA A 10 1.93 -1.36 4.84
CA ALA A 10 1.10 -2.43 5.34
C ALA A 10 0.41 -3.18 4.19
N TYR A 11 0.40 -4.51 4.25
CA TYR A 11 -0.26 -5.34 3.24
C TYR A 11 -0.78 -6.67 3.79
N PRO A 12 -1.85 -7.19 3.16
CA PRO A 12 -2.51 -8.40 3.63
C PRO A 12 -1.60 -9.63 3.47
N VAL A 13 -1.52 -10.43 4.53
CA VAL A 13 -0.98 -11.80 4.55
C VAL A 13 -2.04 -12.74 5.13
N PHE A 14 -1.87 -14.05 5.00
CA PHE A 14 -2.93 -14.98 5.43
C PHE A 14 -3.16 -14.92 6.95
N GLU A 15 -2.10 -14.69 7.72
CA GLU A 15 -2.09 -14.57 9.18
C GLU A 15 -2.63 -13.23 9.69
N GLY A 16 -2.80 -12.24 8.81
CA GLY A 16 -3.38 -10.93 9.10
C GLY A 16 -2.81 -9.80 8.26
N MET A 17 -2.26 -8.76 8.88
CA MET A 17 -1.63 -7.64 8.20
C MET A 17 -0.14 -7.62 8.50
N ARG A 18 0.71 -7.69 7.47
CA ARG A 18 2.15 -7.48 7.62
C ARG A 18 2.39 -5.98 7.58
N VAL A 19 3.04 -5.45 8.61
CA VAL A 19 3.35 -4.04 8.78
C VAL A 19 4.86 -3.88 8.80
N TRP A 20 5.36 -2.98 7.98
CA TRP A 20 6.74 -2.52 8.00
C TRP A 20 6.83 -1.25 8.83
N ALA A 21 7.79 -1.21 9.74
CA ALA A 21 8.11 -0.05 10.55
C ALA A 21 9.56 0.38 10.35
N ILE A 22 9.78 1.69 10.29
CA ILE A 22 11.10 2.30 10.37
C ILE A 22 11.27 2.69 11.83
N LEU A 23 12.22 2.08 12.53
CA LEU A 23 12.47 2.40 13.93
C LEU A 23 13.28 3.70 14.06
N ALA A 24 13.15 4.38 15.20
CA ALA A 24 13.90 5.59 15.52
C ALA A 24 15.43 5.37 15.50
N ASP A 25 15.89 4.13 15.71
CA ASP A 25 17.30 3.74 15.61
C ASP A 25 17.78 3.45 14.17
N GLY A 26 16.92 3.65 13.18
CA GLY A 26 17.19 3.41 11.77
C GLY A 26 17.01 1.97 11.30
N ARG A 27 16.65 1.01 12.16
CA ARG A 27 16.34 -0.35 11.69
C ARG A 27 15.00 -0.39 10.98
N ARG A 28 14.92 -1.19 9.92
CA ARG A 28 13.66 -1.49 9.21
C ARG A 28 13.22 -2.87 9.67
N VAL A 29 12.05 -2.94 10.30
CA VAL A 29 11.51 -4.19 10.84
C VAL A 29 10.14 -4.45 10.27
N SER A 30 9.74 -5.72 10.22
CA SER A 30 8.37 -6.09 9.92
C SER A 30 7.80 -7.01 10.99
N PHE A 31 6.50 -6.91 11.19
CA PHE A 31 5.73 -7.77 12.07
C PHE A 31 4.34 -7.99 11.52
N VAL A 32 3.69 -9.07 11.96
CA VAL A 32 2.33 -9.40 11.59
C VAL A 32 1.38 -9.05 12.73
N ASP A 33 0.42 -8.20 12.44
CA ASP A 33 -0.76 -8.00 13.25
C ASP A 33 -1.81 -9.05 12.88
N ALA A 34 -2.38 -9.75 13.88
CA ALA A 34 -3.37 -10.81 13.72
C ALA A 34 -4.76 -10.30 13.28
N TRP A 35 -4.82 -9.20 12.55
CA TRP A 35 -6.03 -8.56 12.11
C TRP A 35 -6.75 -9.36 11.03
N ARG A 36 -8.08 -9.42 11.10
CA ARG A 36 -8.94 -10.08 10.12
C ARG A 36 -9.86 -9.05 9.50
N ALA A 37 -9.94 -9.06 8.17
CA ALA A 37 -10.75 -8.12 7.40
C ALA A 37 -12.24 -8.33 7.71
N PRO A 38 -12.93 -7.33 8.29
CA PRO A 38 -14.36 -7.40 8.56
C PRO A 38 -15.18 -7.02 7.33
N PHE A 39 -16.34 -7.64 7.20
CA PHE A 39 -17.49 -7.12 6.48
C PHE A 39 -18.77 -7.56 7.19
N ILE A 40 -19.88 -6.88 6.92
CA ILE A 40 -21.14 -7.16 7.59
C ILE A 40 -22.10 -7.80 6.58
N VAL A 41 -22.74 -8.90 6.98
CA VAL A 41 -23.87 -9.50 6.27
C VAL A 41 -25.15 -8.96 6.88
N GLU A 42 -26.04 -8.41 6.06
CA GLU A 42 -27.35 -7.94 6.51
C GLU A 42 -28.22 -9.11 7.03
N GLY A 43 -28.98 -8.88 8.10
CA GLY A 43 -29.72 -9.92 8.81
C GLY A 43 -30.66 -10.77 7.94
N THR A 44 -31.47 -10.16 7.05
CA THR A 44 -32.36 -10.90 6.15
C THR A 44 -31.63 -11.69 5.08
N SER A 45 -30.37 -11.33 4.80
CA SER A 45 -29.50 -12.03 3.84
C SER A 45 -28.68 -13.16 4.46
N TRP A 46 -28.73 -13.35 5.78
CA TRP A 46 -27.94 -14.36 6.51
C TRP A 46 -28.18 -15.79 6.04
N ALA A 47 -29.44 -16.17 5.80
CA ALA A 47 -29.79 -17.53 5.36
C ALA A 47 -29.12 -17.92 4.03
N ARG A 48 -28.90 -16.94 3.13
CA ARG A 48 -28.17 -17.12 1.86
C ARG A 48 -26.66 -17.09 2.04
N ALA A 49 -26.14 -16.27 2.95
CA ALA A 49 -24.71 -16.16 3.19
C ALA A 49 -24.13 -17.39 3.90
N ARG A 50 -24.83 -17.92 4.90
CA ARG A 50 -24.36 -19.00 5.78
C ARG A 50 -23.79 -20.23 5.05
N PRO A 51 -24.46 -20.84 4.05
CA PRO A 51 -23.89 -22.00 3.34
C PRO A 51 -22.60 -21.63 2.58
N LEU A 52 -22.53 -20.44 1.98
CA LEU A 52 -21.37 -19.98 1.23
C LEU A 52 -20.16 -19.71 2.13
N LEU A 53 -20.41 -19.25 3.36
CA LEU A 53 -19.39 -19.07 4.40
C LEU A 53 -18.89 -20.41 4.95
N ALA A 54 -19.77 -21.42 5.07
CA ALA A 54 -19.39 -22.75 5.54
C ALA A 54 -18.46 -23.50 4.56
N GLU A 55 -18.47 -23.14 3.27
CA GLU A 55 -17.55 -23.69 2.27
C GLU A 55 -16.12 -23.14 2.37
N VAL A 56 -15.91 -22.04 3.12
CA VAL A 56 -14.60 -21.39 3.23
C VAL A 56 -13.69 -22.22 4.12
N ARG A 57 -12.64 -22.80 3.55
CA ARG A 57 -11.61 -23.58 4.27
C ARG A 57 -10.55 -22.67 4.90
N ALA A 58 -11.00 -21.75 5.74
CA ALA A 58 -10.13 -20.82 6.46
C ALA A 58 -10.79 -20.40 7.79
N PRO A 59 -10.00 -19.97 8.79
CA PRO A 59 -10.57 -19.50 10.05
C PRO A 59 -11.40 -18.22 9.83
N LEU A 60 -12.72 -18.34 10.02
CA LEU A 60 -13.65 -17.22 10.06
C LEU A 60 -14.15 -17.01 11.48
N SER A 61 -14.32 -15.75 11.88
CA SER A 61 -15.12 -15.41 13.07
C SER A 61 -16.40 -14.73 12.62
N ILE A 62 -17.51 -15.15 13.21
CA ILE A 62 -18.84 -14.61 12.90
C ILE A 62 -19.48 -14.21 14.22
N ALA A 63 -19.91 -12.96 14.33
CA ALA A 63 -20.57 -12.44 15.52
C ALA A 63 -21.83 -11.66 15.11
N PRO A 64 -22.92 -11.75 15.90
CA PRO A 64 -24.06 -10.87 15.70
C PRO A 64 -23.63 -9.41 15.95
N GLN A 65 -24.14 -8.49 15.14
CA GLN A 65 -23.89 -7.06 15.27
C GLN A 65 -25.16 -6.28 14.91
N GLU A 66 -25.31 -5.09 15.48
CA GLU A 66 -26.29 -4.10 15.03
C GLU A 66 -25.56 -2.92 14.39
N GLY A 67 -26.08 -2.43 13.27
CA GLY A 67 -25.56 -1.27 12.58
C GLY A 67 -26.69 -0.32 12.20
N THR A 68 -26.38 0.97 12.12
CA THR A 68 -27.34 1.97 11.62
C THR A 68 -27.17 2.10 10.11
N ASP A 69 -28.26 1.91 9.38
CA ASP A 69 -28.30 2.23 7.95
C ASP A 69 -28.21 3.75 7.78
N LEU A 70 -27.12 4.25 7.19
CA LEU A 70 -26.85 5.68 7.07
C LEU A 70 -27.92 6.46 6.27
N TYR A 71 -28.68 5.78 5.41
CA TYR A 71 -29.69 6.44 4.58
C TYR A 71 -31.05 6.55 5.25
N CYS A 72 -31.38 5.59 6.12
CA CYS A 72 -32.69 5.55 6.77
C CYS A 72 -32.62 5.85 8.27
N GLU A 73 -31.41 5.93 8.84
CA GLU A 73 -31.16 6.03 10.29
C GLU A 73 -31.81 4.92 11.12
N ILE A 74 -32.11 3.79 10.46
CA ILE A 74 -32.74 2.62 11.08
C ILE A 74 -31.64 1.66 11.53
N ARG A 75 -31.71 1.21 12.78
CA ARG A 75 -30.90 0.08 13.27
C ARG A 75 -31.33 -1.20 12.58
N ARG A 76 -30.37 -1.87 11.95
CA ARG A 76 -30.56 -3.17 11.30
C ARG A 76 -29.70 -4.22 11.99
N PRO A 77 -30.24 -5.42 12.25
CA PRO A 77 -29.44 -6.55 12.67
C PRO A 77 -28.56 -7.02 11.50
N GLY A 78 -27.37 -7.49 11.82
CA GLY A 78 -26.42 -8.04 10.88
C GLY A 78 -25.47 -9.01 11.56
N TRP A 79 -24.55 -9.55 10.77
CA TRP A 79 -23.51 -10.45 11.22
C TRP A 79 -22.17 -9.92 10.75
N GLU A 80 -21.30 -9.56 11.68
CA GLU A 80 -19.91 -9.26 11.36
C GLU A 80 -19.21 -10.57 11.03
N VAL A 81 -18.62 -10.62 9.84
CA VAL A 81 -17.80 -11.74 9.39
C VAL A 81 -16.38 -11.22 9.24
N ARG A 82 -15.43 -11.84 9.95
CA ARG A 82 -14.00 -11.52 9.81
C ARG A 82 -13.24 -12.67 9.19
N VAL A 83 -12.45 -12.35 8.18
CA VAL A 83 -11.76 -13.33 7.33
C VAL A 83 -10.28 -13.00 7.17
N PRO A 84 -9.42 -13.97 6.80
CA PRO A 84 -8.07 -13.67 6.37
C PRO A 84 -8.08 -12.59 5.28
N PRO A 85 -7.31 -11.49 5.40
CA PRO A 85 -7.38 -10.37 4.48
C PRO A 85 -7.23 -10.74 2.98
N PRO A 86 -6.37 -11.70 2.58
CA PRO A 86 -6.28 -12.13 1.18
C PRO A 86 -7.57 -12.75 0.61
N LEU A 87 -8.43 -13.31 1.46
CA LEU A 87 -9.69 -13.94 1.04
C LEU A 87 -10.85 -12.95 0.92
N HIS A 88 -10.72 -11.76 1.50
CA HIS A 88 -11.81 -10.77 1.62
C HIS A 88 -12.46 -10.45 0.27
N GLY A 89 -11.67 -10.00 -0.71
CA GLY A 89 -12.21 -9.57 -2.00
C GLY A 89 -12.91 -10.68 -2.78
N ALA A 90 -12.35 -11.89 -2.78
CA ALA A 90 -12.93 -13.05 -3.47
C ALA A 90 -14.25 -13.49 -2.81
N LEU A 91 -14.30 -13.51 -1.48
CA LEU A 91 -15.50 -13.91 -0.73
C LEU A 91 -16.61 -12.87 -0.86
N VAL A 92 -16.31 -11.58 -0.72
CA VAL A 92 -17.28 -10.49 -0.95
C VAL A 92 -17.87 -10.59 -2.35
N LYS A 93 -17.04 -10.83 -3.38
CA LYS A 93 -17.52 -11.01 -4.76
C LYS A 93 -18.44 -12.22 -4.91
N LYS A 94 -18.11 -13.35 -4.25
CA LYS A 94 -18.94 -14.55 -4.25
C LYS A 94 -20.31 -14.29 -3.60
N LEU A 95 -20.33 -13.64 -2.44
CA LEU A 95 -21.55 -13.29 -1.70
C LEU A 95 -22.43 -12.30 -2.47
N LYS A 96 -21.84 -11.24 -3.05
CA LYS A 96 -22.58 -10.27 -3.88
C LYS A 96 -23.23 -10.94 -5.09
N ARG A 97 -22.55 -11.87 -5.75
CA ARG A 97 -23.12 -12.66 -6.87
C ARG A 97 -24.30 -13.54 -6.46
N ALA A 98 -24.33 -14.00 -5.21
CA ALA A 98 -25.46 -14.74 -4.65
C ALA A 98 -26.60 -13.82 -4.13
N GLY A 99 -26.51 -12.52 -4.39
CA GLY A 99 -27.50 -11.53 -3.99
C GLY A 99 -27.51 -11.22 -2.48
N VAL A 100 -26.46 -11.59 -1.75
CA VAL A 100 -26.33 -11.28 -0.32
C VAL A 100 -26.07 -9.78 -0.16
N LEU A 101 -26.87 -9.11 0.67
CA LEU A 101 -26.64 -7.72 1.04
C LEU A 101 -25.50 -7.63 2.05
N LEU A 102 -24.53 -6.77 1.76
CA LEU A 102 -23.32 -6.59 2.57
C LEU A 102 -23.12 -5.11 2.89
N TYR A 103 -22.58 -4.82 4.08
CA TYR A 103 -22.09 -3.51 4.47
C TYR A 103 -20.59 -3.56 4.76
N ASN A 104 -19.89 -2.44 4.60
CA ASN A 104 -18.45 -2.29 4.82
C ASN A 104 -17.58 -3.28 4.02
N ALA A 105 -18.12 -3.87 2.95
CA ALA A 105 -17.47 -4.93 2.18
C ALA A 105 -16.62 -4.39 1.01
N ASP A 106 -16.70 -3.09 0.75
CA ASP A 106 -16.00 -2.37 -0.30
C ASP A 106 -14.72 -1.66 0.18
N PHE A 107 -14.49 -1.61 1.50
CA PHE A 107 -13.23 -1.10 2.03
C PHE A 107 -12.05 -1.96 1.57
N HIS A 108 -11.02 -1.31 1.05
CA HIS A 108 -9.76 -1.98 0.78
C HIS A 108 -9.15 -2.47 2.11
N PRO A 109 -8.65 -3.72 2.21
CA PRO A 109 -8.22 -4.29 3.49
C PRO A 109 -7.20 -3.43 4.24
N VAL A 110 -6.24 -2.81 3.53
CA VAL A 110 -5.23 -1.93 4.13
C VAL A 110 -5.88 -0.66 4.72
N GLN A 111 -6.87 -0.07 4.05
CA GLN A 111 -7.57 1.11 4.57
C GLN A 111 -8.41 0.75 5.81
N HIS A 112 -9.15 -0.36 5.74
CA HIS A 112 -9.96 -0.84 6.85
C HIS A 112 -9.10 -1.12 8.07
N TYR A 113 -7.92 -1.72 7.87
CA TYR A 113 -6.94 -1.96 8.92
C TYR A 113 -6.53 -0.67 9.64
N HIS A 114 -6.13 0.36 8.89
CA HIS A 114 -5.78 1.67 9.46
C HIS A 114 -6.92 2.29 10.25
N TYR A 115 -8.14 2.25 9.73
CA TYR A 115 -9.31 2.79 10.42
C TYR A 115 -9.64 2.04 11.71
N GLU A 116 -9.66 0.70 11.68
CA GLU A 116 -10.01 -0.11 12.85
C GLU A 116 -8.93 -0.03 13.94
N ARG A 117 -7.65 0.04 13.54
CA ARG A 117 -6.54 0.21 14.48
C ARG A 117 -6.34 1.66 14.93
N GLY A 118 -6.99 2.64 14.29
CA GLY A 118 -6.87 4.04 14.68
C GLY A 118 -5.48 4.64 14.43
N HIS A 119 -4.72 4.10 13.48
CA HIS A 119 -3.43 4.65 13.06
C HIS A 119 -3.40 4.87 11.55
N PHE A 120 -2.46 5.66 11.06
CA PHE A 120 -2.36 6.04 9.66
C PHE A 120 -0.96 5.77 9.09
N PRO A 121 -0.78 5.77 7.76
CA PRO A 121 0.54 5.66 7.16
C PRO A 121 1.48 6.76 7.66
N LEU A 122 2.73 6.41 7.90
CA LEU A 122 3.79 7.26 8.45
C LEU A 122 3.55 7.78 9.87
N ALA A 123 2.53 7.27 10.57
CA ALA A 123 2.28 7.68 11.95
C ALA A 123 3.37 7.14 12.89
N PHE A 124 3.88 8.01 13.78
CA PHE A 124 4.85 7.69 14.81
C PHE A 124 4.21 7.09 16.05
N GLY A 125 4.86 6.08 16.62
CA GLY A 125 4.43 5.48 17.87
C GLY A 125 5.39 4.44 18.41
N THR A 126 5.01 3.87 19.54
CA THR A 126 5.74 2.79 20.20
C THR A 126 5.10 1.45 19.85
N PHE A 127 5.89 0.50 19.37
CA PHE A 127 5.45 -0.84 18.99
C PHE A 127 6.03 -1.89 19.93
N GLU A 128 5.18 -2.76 20.47
CA GLU A 128 5.60 -3.98 21.14
C GLU A 128 5.37 -5.18 20.24
N PHE A 129 6.44 -5.87 19.87
CA PHE A 129 6.37 -7.07 19.03
C PHE A 129 7.35 -8.14 19.50
N GLY A 130 7.05 -9.39 19.18
CA GLY A 130 7.87 -10.55 19.53
C GLY A 130 7.61 -11.71 18.58
N ALA A 131 8.66 -12.48 18.24
CA ALA A 131 8.58 -13.59 17.29
C ALA A 131 7.86 -13.21 15.97
N GLY A 132 8.12 -11.99 15.46
CA GLY A 132 7.52 -11.47 14.23
C GLY A 132 6.04 -11.09 14.33
N ARG A 133 5.45 -11.03 15.53
CA ARG A 133 4.05 -10.64 15.74
C ARG A 133 3.91 -9.36 16.54
N LEU A 134 2.97 -8.52 16.14
CA LEU A 134 2.59 -7.33 16.89
C LEU A 134 1.74 -7.75 18.12
N ASN A 135 2.14 -7.30 19.30
CA ASN A 135 1.39 -7.52 20.54
C ASN A 135 0.50 -6.32 20.86
N ARG A 136 1.08 -5.11 20.82
CA ARG A 136 0.39 -3.83 21.04
C ARG A 136 1.19 -2.70 20.41
N PHE A 137 0.54 -1.56 20.23
CA PHE A 137 1.20 -0.32 19.86
C PHE A 137 0.52 0.85 20.60
N PHE A 138 1.24 1.95 20.71
CA PHE A 138 0.74 3.22 21.24
C PHE A 138 1.11 4.31 20.24
N LEU A 139 0.10 4.94 19.66
CA LEU A 139 0.31 6.02 18.72
C LEU A 139 0.63 7.32 19.48
N GLN A 140 1.65 8.02 19.02
CA GLN A 140 2.06 9.31 19.58
C GLN A 140 1.67 10.47 18.66
N ASP A 141 1.55 10.21 17.36
CA ASP A 141 1.03 11.18 16.41
C ASP A 141 -0.50 11.28 16.44
N ASP A 142 -1.00 12.43 16.04
CA ASP A 142 -2.42 12.74 15.86
C ASP A 142 -2.67 13.11 14.39
N PRO A 143 -3.66 12.53 13.69
CA PRO A 143 -4.01 12.92 12.32
C PRO A 143 -4.30 14.41 12.13
N TRP A 144 -4.64 15.13 13.19
CA TRP A 144 -4.95 16.56 13.17
C TRP A 144 -3.78 17.45 13.56
N SER A 145 -2.64 16.87 13.94
CA SER A 145 -1.42 17.64 14.26
C SER A 145 -0.86 18.30 13.00
N THR A 146 -0.46 19.57 13.11
CA THR A 146 0.24 20.29 12.04
C THR A 146 1.74 19.99 12.03
N ASP A 147 2.28 19.55 13.16
CA ASP A 147 3.68 19.22 13.35
C ASP A 147 3.81 17.70 13.44
N TYR A 148 4.38 17.09 12.41
CA TYR A 148 4.67 15.66 12.37
C TYR A 148 6.11 15.42 11.93
N SER A 149 6.73 14.41 12.53
CA SER A 149 8.08 13.99 12.17
C SER A 149 8.03 12.97 11.05
N ILE A 150 8.86 13.16 10.02
CA ILE A 150 8.96 12.21 8.90
C ILE A 150 10.08 11.21 9.21
N PRO A 151 9.89 9.90 8.98
CA PRO A 151 10.95 8.93 9.15
C PRO A 151 12.17 9.26 8.28
N PRO A 152 13.39 8.91 8.70
CA PRO A 152 14.58 9.07 7.87
C PRO A 152 14.56 8.07 6.70
N LEU A 153 13.93 8.46 5.59
CA LEU A 153 13.77 7.64 4.39
C LEU A 153 15.04 7.63 3.53
N ARG A 154 15.45 6.43 3.10
CA ARG A 154 16.49 6.22 2.09
C ARG A 154 15.87 6.20 0.70
N PHE A 155 16.33 7.07 -0.18
CA PHE A 155 15.84 7.15 -1.55
C PHE A 155 16.84 6.57 -2.54
N LEU A 156 16.30 5.91 -3.56
CA LEU A 156 17.00 5.57 -4.78
C LEU A 156 16.16 6.06 -5.96
N HIS A 157 16.76 6.82 -6.86
CA HIS A 157 16.12 7.22 -8.11
C HIS A 157 16.67 6.36 -9.27
N LEU A 158 15.79 5.85 -10.12
CA LEU A 158 16.15 5.11 -11.33
C LEU A 158 15.71 5.87 -12.58
N ALA A 159 16.63 6.02 -13.52
CA ALA A 159 16.38 6.63 -14.82
C ALA A 159 17.06 5.84 -15.94
N LEU A 160 16.80 6.24 -17.19
CA LEU A 160 17.53 5.73 -18.36
C LEU A 160 18.43 6.84 -18.89
N ALA A 161 19.67 6.51 -19.20
CA ALA A 161 20.60 7.49 -19.75
C ALA A 161 20.00 8.12 -21.03
N GLY A 162 19.97 9.46 -21.05
CA GLY A 162 19.31 10.25 -22.10
C GLY A 162 17.96 10.86 -21.68
N SER A 163 17.31 10.38 -20.62
CA SER A 163 16.12 11.06 -20.05
C SER A 163 16.49 12.35 -19.31
N GLU A 164 17.72 12.47 -18.82
CA GLU A 164 18.20 13.57 -17.99
C GLU A 164 18.58 14.85 -18.76
N PHE A 165 18.96 14.72 -20.04
CA PHE A 165 19.52 15.83 -20.84
C PHE A 165 18.60 16.34 -21.95
N SER A 166 17.43 15.72 -22.16
CA SER A 166 16.48 16.17 -23.18
C SER A 166 15.09 16.16 -22.59
N GLY A 167 14.62 17.35 -22.20
CA GLY A 167 13.25 17.52 -21.73
C GLY A 167 12.28 16.78 -22.64
N ALA A 168 11.54 15.84 -22.06
CA ALA A 168 10.42 15.15 -22.69
C ALA A 168 10.73 14.47 -24.04
N VAL A 169 11.82 13.71 -24.16
CA VAL A 169 11.92 12.76 -25.28
C VAL A 169 11.23 11.45 -24.88
N ASP A 170 10.19 11.10 -25.63
CA ASP A 170 9.46 9.84 -25.53
C ASP A 170 10.46 8.66 -25.48
N PRO A 171 10.42 7.81 -24.45
CA PRO A 171 11.27 6.63 -24.34
C PRO A 171 11.23 5.69 -25.55
N ASN A 172 10.20 5.78 -26.40
CA ASN A 172 10.11 5.05 -27.66
C ASN A 172 11.04 5.58 -28.77
N HIS A 173 11.62 6.76 -28.60
CA HIS A 173 12.40 7.46 -29.63
C HIS A 173 13.84 7.84 -29.21
N ALA A 174 14.24 7.59 -27.95
CA ALA A 174 15.61 7.81 -27.48
C ALA A 174 16.49 6.54 -27.59
N SER A 175 17.79 6.72 -27.81
CA SER A 175 18.77 5.63 -27.80
C SER A 175 18.71 4.87 -26.47
N ARG A 176 18.77 3.53 -26.53
CA ARG A 176 18.75 2.58 -25.42
C ARG A 176 19.93 2.79 -24.45
N GLY A 177 19.89 3.85 -23.66
CA GLY A 177 20.92 4.20 -22.70
C GLY A 177 21.01 3.21 -21.54
N GLY A 178 22.16 3.19 -20.86
CA GLY A 178 22.34 2.43 -19.62
C GLY A 178 21.45 2.96 -18.49
N LEU A 179 21.19 2.12 -17.49
CA LEU A 179 20.46 2.52 -16.29
C LEU A 179 21.26 3.57 -15.51
N VAL A 180 20.57 4.61 -15.04
CA VAL A 180 21.15 5.63 -14.17
C VAL A 180 20.51 5.54 -12.80
N LEU A 181 21.35 5.54 -11.77
CA LEU A 181 20.94 5.50 -10.37
C LEU A 181 21.34 6.80 -9.68
N GLN A 182 20.44 7.43 -8.93
CA GLN A 182 20.80 8.54 -8.05
C GLN A 182 20.57 8.15 -6.59
N HIS A 183 21.61 8.27 -5.78
CA HIS A 183 21.58 7.97 -4.34
C HIS A 183 22.38 9.02 -3.58
N GLU A 184 21.78 9.61 -2.53
CA GLU A 184 22.41 10.67 -1.71
C GLU A 184 23.03 11.83 -2.52
N GLY A 185 22.40 12.19 -3.64
CA GLY A 185 22.88 13.25 -4.53
C GLY A 185 24.00 12.83 -5.50
N ILE A 186 24.45 11.58 -5.45
CA ILE A 186 25.47 11.02 -6.35
C ILE A 186 24.79 10.24 -7.47
N THR A 187 25.19 10.52 -8.71
CA THR A 187 24.70 9.82 -9.90
C THR A 187 25.67 8.71 -10.31
N HIS A 188 25.15 7.50 -10.50
CA HIS A 188 25.87 6.32 -10.96
C HIS A 188 25.26 5.84 -12.27
N VAL A 189 26.08 5.82 -13.32
CA VAL A 189 25.67 5.24 -14.61
C VAL A 189 26.11 3.78 -14.65
N LEU A 190 25.16 2.88 -14.89
CA LEU A 190 25.44 1.45 -15.05
C LEU A 190 25.83 1.18 -16.51
N GLU A 191 27.03 0.62 -16.69
CA GLU A 191 27.57 0.24 -17.98
C GLU A 191 27.39 -1.27 -18.25
N GLY A 192 27.55 -1.66 -19.52
CA GLY A 192 27.49 -3.05 -19.95
C GLY A 192 26.16 -3.42 -20.60
N ASP A 193 26.01 -4.72 -20.89
CA ASP A 193 24.77 -5.27 -21.44
C ASP A 193 23.63 -5.25 -20.38
N PRO A 194 22.37 -5.48 -20.78
CA PRO A 194 21.25 -5.50 -19.84
C PRO A 194 21.41 -6.48 -18.66
N ALA A 195 22.12 -7.60 -18.84
CA ALA A 195 22.29 -8.57 -17.77
C ALA A 195 23.27 -8.06 -16.70
N LEU A 196 24.39 -7.46 -17.13
CA LEU A 196 25.36 -6.83 -16.23
C LEU A 196 24.79 -5.61 -15.52
N GLN A 197 23.95 -4.83 -16.20
CA GLN A 197 23.25 -3.71 -15.58
C GLN A 197 22.25 -4.17 -14.52
N LEU A 198 21.50 -5.26 -14.76
CA LEU A 198 20.60 -5.82 -13.76
C LEU A 198 21.35 -6.36 -12.53
N GLU A 199 22.45 -7.08 -12.74
CA GLU A 199 23.29 -7.56 -11.63
C GLU A 199 23.83 -6.38 -10.80
N SER A 200 24.27 -5.32 -11.47
CA SER A 200 24.74 -4.11 -10.81
C SER A 200 23.63 -3.42 -10.03
N LEU A 201 22.42 -3.34 -10.59
CA LEU A 201 21.24 -2.79 -9.91
C LEU A 201 20.88 -3.61 -8.66
N GLU A 202 20.82 -4.93 -8.76
CA GLU A 202 20.54 -5.83 -7.62
C GLU A 202 21.54 -5.62 -6.49
N ARG A 203 22.84 -5.60 -6.80
CA ARG A 203 23.88 -5.32 -5.81
C ARG A 203 23.68 -3.95 -5.14
N ARG A 204 23.30 -2.91 -5.88
CA ARG A 204 23.04 -1.58 -5.31
C ARG A 204 21.78 -1.54 -4.46
N LEU A 205 20.73 -2.29 -4.82
CA LEU A 205 19.52 -2.42 -4.00
C LEU A 205 19.84 -3.10 -2.67
N GLU A 206 20.69 -4.12 -2.66
CA GLU A 206 21.14 -4.79 -1.44
C GLU A 206 22.06 -3.90 -0.58
N GLU A 207 23.00 -3.19 -1.21
CA GLU A 207 23.99 -2.36 -0.54
C GLU A 207 23.36 -1.09 0.07
N TRP A 208 22.53 -0.39 -0.70
CA TRP A 208 21.92 0.88 -0.28
C TRP A 208 20.60 0.69 0.46
N ASP A 209 19.93 -0.44 0.26
CA ASP A 209 18.68 -0.84 0.90
C ASP A 209 17.65 0.31 0.94
N PRO A 210 17.25 0.88 -0.21
CA PRO A 210 16.39 2.06 -0.26
C PRO A 210 14.98 1.75 0.29
N ASP A 211 14.40 2.72 1.02
CA ASP A 211 13.00 2.66 1.46
C ASP A 211 12.04 3.04 0.34
N VAL A 212 12.44 4.01 -0.49
CA VAL A 212 11.62 4.53 -1.59
C VAL A 212 12.42 4.45 -2.88
N LEU A 213 11.85 3.74 -3.86
CA LEU A 213 12.32 3.73 -5.23
C LEU A 213 11.50 4.73 -6.05
N THR A 214 12.18 5.74 -6.59
CA THR A 214 11.57 6.70 -7.52
C THR A 214 12.09 6.42 -8.92
N THR A 215 11.28 6.65 -9.95
CA THR A 215 11.67 6.32 -11.33
C THR A 215 11.23 7.37 -12.33
N ASP A 216 12.05 7.60 -13.36
CA ASP A 216 11.65 8.32 -14.56
C ASP A 216 10.68 7.46 -15.38
N TRP A 217 9.54 8.04 -15.77
CA TRP A 217 8.47 7.36 -16.51
C TRP A 217 7.86 6.13 -15.80
N GLY A 218 8.17 5.95 -14.52
CA GLY A 218 7.32 5.19 -13.59
C GLY A 218 7.17 3.71 -13.88
N ASP A 219 6.04 3.20 -13.37
CA ASP A 219 5.49 1.87 -13.62
C ASP A 219 5.01 1.68 -15.06
N SER A 220 4.87 2.76 -15.83
CA SER A 220 4.36 2.72 -17.19
C SER A 220 5.41 2.27 -18.19
N TYR A 221 6.70 2.45 -17.88
CA TYR A 221 7.78 2.13 -18.80
C TYR A 221 8.95 1.42 -18.12
N LEU A 222 9.66 2.08 -17.20
CA LEU A 222 10.95 1.58 -16.71
C LEU A 222 10.81 0.23 -15.99
N VAL A 223 9.86 0.12 -15.05
CA VAL A 223 9.65 -1.11 -14.29
C VAL A 223 9.26 -2.29 -15.20
N PRO A 224 8.28 -2.18 -16.12
CA PRO A 224 7.99 -3.22 -17.10
C PRO A 224 9.20 -3.64 -17.96
N HIS A 225 10.03 -2.67 -18.36
CA HIS A 225 11.23 -2.94 -19.15
C HIS A 225 12.28 -3.72 -18.35
N LEU A 226 12.54 -3.32 -17.11
CA LEU A 226 13.44 -4.03 -16.19
C LEU A 226 12.99 -5.47 -15.95
N LEU A 227 11.68 -5.68 -15.70
CA LEU A 227 11.11 -7.03 -15.54
C LEU A 227 11.27 -7.88 -16.80
N THR A 228 11.17 -7.27 -17.98
CA THR A 228 11.37 -7.95 -19.26
C THR A 228 12.84 -8.35 -19.46
N TRP A 229 13.78 -7.48 -19.08
CA TRP A 229 15.21 -7.78 -19.12
C TRP A 229 15.57 -8.91 -18.16
N ALA A 230 15.03 -8.85 -16.93
CA ALA A 230 15.19 -9.87 -15.90
C ALA A 230 14.73 -11.24 -16.40
N GLN A 231 13.53 -11.29 -17.00
CA GLN A 231 12.99 -12.51 -17.60
C GLN A 231 13.88 -13.06 -18.73
N ARG A 232 14.38 -12.20 -19.63
CA ARG A 232 15.25 -12.62 -20.75
C ARG A 232 16.62 -13.11 -20.27
N ALA A 233 17.15 -12.52 -19.21
CA ALA A 233 18.40 -12.93 -18.59
C ALA A 233 18.25 -14.17 -17.69
N GLY A 234 17.02 -14.65 -17.45
CA GLY A 234 16.75 -15.76 -16.54
C GLY A 234 17.06 -15.42 -15.07
N ARG A 235 17.04 -14.15 -14.69
CA ARG A 235 17.36 -13.67 -13.34
C ARG A 235 16.16 -12.92 -12.74
N PRO A 236 15.68 -13.27 -11.54
CA PRO A 236 14.56 -12.57 -10.91
C PRO A 236 15.01 -11.25 -10.28
N LEU A 237 14.48 -10.12 -10.78
CA LEU A 237 14.73 -8.80 -10.20
C LEU A 237 13.95 -8.61 -8.90
N GLN A 238 14.66 -8.46 -7.78
CA GLN A 238 14.08 -8.26 -6.46
C GLN A 238 13.97 -6.77 -6.12
N LEU A 239 12.79 -6.17 -6.35
CA LEU A 239 12.51 -4.77 -6.00
C LEU A 239 11.88 -4.60 -4.61
N SER A 240 11.55 -5.70 -3.93
CA SER A 240 10.90 -5.67 -2.61
C SER A 240 11.78 -6.35 -1.57
N ARG A 241 11.77 -5.82 -0.34
CA ARG A 241 12.41 -6.44 0.84
C ARG A 241 11.74 -7.74 1.27
N ASP A 242 10.49 -7.96 0.86
CA ASP A 242 9.77 -9.19 1.14
C ASP A 242 9.90 -10.18 -0.02
N LEU A 243 10.76 -11.19 0.17
CA LEU A 243 11.03 -12.24 -0.81
C LEU A 243 9.77 -13.04 -1.18
N GLU A 244 8.78 -13.12 -0.29
CA GLU A 244 7.53 -13.86 -0.52
C GLU A 244 6.53 -13.05 -1.37
N ARG A 245 6.69 -11.72 -1.46
CA ARG A 245 5.72 -10.81 -2.10
C ARG A 245 5.95 -10.66 -3.61
N GLY A 246 7.20 -10.77 -4.07
CA GLY A 246 7.58 -10.48 -5.46
C GLY A 246 7.19 -9.07 -5.92
N VAL A 247 7.36 -8.76 -7.22
CA VAL A 247 6.83 -7.52 -7.82
C VAL A 247 5.36 -7.76 -8.19
N GLY A 248 4.43 -7.28 -7.37
CA GLY A 248 3.00 -7.54 -7.52
C GLY A 248 2.45 -7.14 -8.90
N ARG A 249 2.08 -8.14 -9.71
CA ARG A 249 1.38 -7.97 -11.01
C ARG A 249 -0.13 -8.20 -10.94
N ASN A 250 -0.69 -8.52 -9.77
CA ASN A 250 -2.12 -8.77 -9.63
C ASN A 250 -2.86 -7.45 -9.40
N GLY A 251 -3.98 -7.26 -10.12
CA GLY A 251 -4.74 -6.02 -10.27
C GLY A 251 -5.42 -5.44 -9.03
N SER A 252 -4.84 -5.64 -7.85
CA SER A 252 -4.94 -4.70 -6.74
C SER A 252 -3.74 -3.77 -6.90
N ARG A 253 -3.96 -2.58 -7.46
CA ARG A 253 -2.93 -1.54 -7.57
C ARG A 253 -2.13 -1.53 -6.26
N PRO A 254 -0.80 -1.72 -6.27
CA PRO A 254 -0.01 -1.37 -5.12
C PRO A 254 -0.41 0.06 -4.76
N LEU A 255 -0.66 0.33 -3.48
CA LEU A 255 -0.76 1.71 -3.01
C LEU A 255 0.66 2.30 -3.05
N LEU A 256 1.18 2.49 -4.25
CA LEU A 256 2.28 3.40 -4.51
C LEU A 256 1.65 4.78 -4.36
N GLN A 257 1.79 5.39 -3.18
CA GLN A 257 1.54 6.82 -3.04
C GLN A 257 2.63 7.54 -3.84
N THR A 258 2.35 7.82 -5.10
CA THR A 258 3.14 8.76 -5.91
C THR A 258 2.53 10.14 -5.77
N GLY A 259 3.25 11.03 -5.08
CA GLY A 259 3.07 12.45 -5.26
C GLY A 259 3.69 12.85 -6.59
N THR A 260 2.88 12.92 -7.65
CA THR A 260 3.27 13.67 -8.84
C THR A 260 3.05 15.15 -8.52
N ALA A 261 4.11 15.94 -8.41
CA ALA A 261 4.02 17.36 -8.64
C ALA A 261 3.98 17.58 -10.16
N PRO A 262 2.85 17.96 -10.78
CA PRO A 262 2.88 18.41 -12.16
C PRO A 262 3.65 19.73 -12.20
N SER A 263 4.85 19.69 -12.76
CA SER A 263 5.57 20.86 -13.21
C SER A 263 4.70 21.62 -14.21
N GLY A 264 4.41 22.89 -13.91
CA GLY A 264 4.11 23.91 -14.91
C GLY A 264 2.78 23.80 -15.63
N GLY A 265 1.67 24.06 -14.92
CA GLY A 265 0.40 24.39 -15.56
C GLY A 265 -0.49 25.16 -14.58
N ARG A 266 -0.69 26.45 -14.83
CA ARG A 266 -1.58 27.31 -14.01
C ARG A 266 -2.97 26.64 -13.86
N PRO A 267 -3.42 26.30 -12.64
CA PRO A 267 -4.79 25.84 -12.46
C PRO A 267 -5.73 27.04 -12.43
N SER A 268 -6.51 27.20 -13.49
CA SER A 268 -7.69 28.07 -13.51
C SER A 268 -8.79 27.42 -12.66
N TYR A 269 -8.86 27.77 -11.37
CA TYR A 269 -9.99 27.42 -10.52
C TYR A 269 -11.21 28.27 -10.89
N LYS A 270 -12.25 27.66 -11.45
CA LYS A 270 -13.61 28.23 -11.39
C LYS A 270 -14.09 28.10 -9.93
N ARG A 271 -14.05 29.21 -9.19
CA ARG A 271 -14.55 29.33 -7.82
C ARG A 271 -16.06 29.07 -7.79
N GLY A 272 -16.50 28.06 -7.05
CA GLY A 272 -17.84 28.04 -6.47
C GLY A 272 -17.94 29.18 -5.46
N ARG A 273 -19.01 29.96 -5.54
CA ARG A 273 -19.25 31.10 -4.64
C ARG A 273 -19.46 30.61 -3.20
N PRO A 274 -19.00 31.36 -2.19
CA PRO A 274 -19.34 31.10 -0.80
C PRO A 274 -20.84 31.36 -0.55
N LEU A 275 -21.44 30.50 0.29
CA LEU A 275 -22.69 30.80 0.97
C LEU A 275 -22.45 32.00 1.88
N ALA A 276 -23.09 33.12 1.55
CA ALA A 276 -23.15 34.27 2.43
C ALA A 276 -24.05 33.94 3.61
N GLU A 277 -23.54 34.22 4.80
CA GLU A 277 -24.32 34.53 6.00
C GLU A 277 -25.41 35.55 5.65
N ALA A 278 -26.61 35.30 6.19
CA ALA A 278 -27.63 36.34 6.37
C ALA A 278 -28.26 36.08 7.75
N GLU A 279 -27.81 36.85 8.73
CA GLU A 279 -28.59 37.14 9.94
C GLU A 279 -29.72 38.15 9.62
N ALA A 280 -30.76 38.08 10.46
CA ALA A 280 -31.86 39.04 10.69
C ALA A 280 -32.92 39.21 9.59
N ILE A 281 -34.16 38.77 9.84
CA ILE A 281 -35.19 39.40 10.71
C ILE A 281 -35.94 38.28 11.44
#